data_AF-A0A179UR49-F1
#
_entry.id   AF-A0A179UR49-F1
#
_cell.length_a   1.000
_cell.length_b   1.000
_cell.length_c   1.000
_cell.angle_alpha   90.00
_cell.angle_beta   90.00
_cell.angle_gamma   90.00
#
_symmetry.space_group_name_H-M   'P 1'
#
loop_
_entity.id
_entity.type
_entity.pdbx_description
1 polymer ?
#
loop_
_entity_poly.entity_id
_entity_poly.type
_entity_poly.pdbx_seq_one_letter_code
_entity_poly.pdbx_strand_id
1 'polypeptide(L)'
;MASTFRLRLLGGPRSLRPWVCKHCRALSSSAIVQAGHNRWSTIRHDKGKNDAAKSKERILYARDIINASKLFGPDPASNPRLALVISKAKRSGMSKSTIEAAIARGQGISPTGAPLESVTIEALLPSSVAVVIECMTDQKMRTLQDVRFLIKHHGGTVTPTSYLFEKKGRIVFEKVEGLNVDDHLEHAIDAGAIDVDTDDQGRLRVFAETRLWNCNREKMQIKSRRS
;
A
#
# COMPACT_ATOMS: atom_id res chain seq x y z
N MET A 1 73.64 0.45 -49.89
CA MET A 1 75.03 0.94 -49.68
C MET A 1 74.97 2.44 -49.44
N ALA A 2 75.69 2.89 -48.41
CA ALA A 2 76.10 4.26 -48.06
C ALA A 2 74.98 5.29 -47.71
N SER A 3 74.89 5.83 -46.47
CA SER A 3 75.84 6.76 -45.78
C SER A 3 75.81 8.16 -46.46
N THR A 4 75.68 9.32 -45.83
CA THR A 4 75.84 9.79 -44.44
C THR A 4 75.29 11.23 -44.32
N PHE A 5 74.68 11.54 -43.17
CA PHE A 5 74.97 12.67 -42.26
C PHE A 5 75.50 14.02 -42.81
N ARG A 6 74.78 15.14 -42.57
CA ARG A 6 75.15 16.14 -41.53
C ARG A 6 74.14 17.30 -41.35
N LEU A 7 73.95 17.63 -40.07
CA LEU A 7 73.40 18.82 -39.42
C LEU A 7 73.49 20.17 -40.19
N ARG A 8 72.45 20.99 -40.03
CA ARG A 8 72.59 22.32 -39.39
C ARG A 8 71.29 22.80 -38.74
N LEU A 9 71.46 23.24 -37.50
CA LEU A 9 70.51 23.98 -36.67
C LEU A 9 69.97 25.23 -37.39
N LEU A 10 68.75 25.64 -37.06
CA LEU A 10 68.45 26.92 -36.38
C LEU A 10 66.92 27.19 -36.36
N GLY A 11 66.39 27.54 -35.19
CA GLY A 11 65.15 28.34 -35.08
C GLY A 11 63.91 27.61 -34.57
N GLY A 12 63.90 27.17 -33.31
CA GLY A 12 62.63 26.85 -32.62
C GLY A 12 61.74 28.10 -32.49
N PRO A 13 60.41 28.00 -32.60
CA PRO A 13 59.52 29.13 -32.47
C PRO A 13 59.62 29.71 -31.06
N ARG A 14 59.84 31.03 -30.98
CA ARG A 14 59.83 31.78 -29.72
C ARG A 14 58.53 31.50 -28.98
N SER A 15 58.61 30.95 -27.77
CA SER A 15 57.47 30.86 -26.87
C SER A 15 57.06 32.27 -26.50
N LEU A 16 56.09 32.84 -27.22
CA LEU A 16 55.35 33.99 -26.73
C LEU A 16 54.51 33.47 -25.57
N ARG A 17 55.06 33.58 -24.36
CA ARG A 17 54.31 33.40 -23.11
C ARG A 17 53.12 34.36 -23.20
N PRO A 18 51.87 33.87 -23.20
CA PRO A 18 50.74 34.78 -23.10
C PRO A 18 50.87 35.46 -21.75
N TRP A 19 50.86 36.79 -21.75
CA TRP A 19 50.68 37.60 -20.56
C TRP A 19 49.26 37.30 -20.02
N VAL A 20 49.11 36.20 -19.30
CA VAL A 20 47.87 35.89 -18.60
C VAL A 20 47.82 36.82 -17.39
N CYS A 21 47.08 37.92 -17.56
CA CYS A 21 46.68 38.82 -16.49
C CYS A 21 46.08 38.01 -15.34
N LYS A 22 46.82 37.84 -14.24
CA LYS A 22 46.37 37.11 -13.04
C LYS A 22 45.19 37.78 -12.32
N HIS A 23 44.81 39.00 -12.72
CA HIS A 23 43.69 39.77 -12.18
C HIS A 23 42.45 39.76 -13.08
N CYS A 24 42.56 39.23 -14.29
CA CYS A 24 41.45 39.17 -15.23
C CYS A 24 40.78 37.81 -15.03
N ARG A 25 39.74 37.75 -14.19
CA ARG A 25 38.86 36.57 -14.13
C ARG A 25 38.31 36.36 -15.54
N ALA A 26 38.80 35.35 -16.24
CA ALA A 26 38.21 34.95 -17.50
C ALA A 26 36.78 34.49 -17.22
N LEU A 27 35.80 35.24 -17.73
CA LEU A 27 34.42 34.77 -17.77
C LEU A 27 34.38 33.59 -18.73
N SER A 28 34.44 32.38 -18.18
CA SER A 28 34.15 31.16 -18.93
C SER A 28 32.63 30.99 -18.95
N SER A 29 32.01 31.27 -20.09
CA SER A 29 30.65 30.81 -20.35
C SER A 29 30.73 29.38 -20.86
N SER A 30 30.54 28.39 -19.99
CA SER A 30 30.18 27.06 -20.47
C SER A 30 28.85 27.16 -21.22
N ALA A 31 28.72 26.52 -22.38
CA ALA A 31 27.44 26.42 -23.05
C ALA A 31 26.41 25.85 -22.07
N ILE A 32 25.21 26.45 -22.03
CA ILE A 32 24.08 25.89 -21.29
C ILE A 32 23.81 24.53 -21.94
N VAL A 33 24.20 23.44 -21.26
CA VAL A 33 23.72 22.11 -21.62
C VAL A 33 22.24 22.14 -21.31
N GLN A 34 21.42 22.47 -22.32
CA GLN A 34 19.98 22.30 -22.20
C GLN A 34 19.76 20.85 -21.81
N ALA A 35 19.06 20.64 -20.69
CA ALA A 35 18.66 19.31 -20.27
C ALA A 35 17.97 18.64 -21.45
N GLY A 36 18.68 17.71 -22.09
CA GLY A 36 18.22 16.94 -23.24
C GLY A 36 17.21 15.90 -22.77
N HIS A 37 16.04 16.36 -22.33
CA HIS A 37 14.90 15.52 -22.04
C HIS A 37 13.66 16.41 -22.00
N ASN A 38 12.68 16.09 -22.85
CA ASN A 38 11.41 16.82 -22.94
C ASN A 38 10.84 17.10 -21.54
N ARG A 39 10.78 18.38 -21.13
CA ARG A 39 10.24 18.84 -19.84
C ARG A 39 8.87 18.24 -19.54
N TRP A 40 8.05 18.03 -20.57
CA TRP A 40 6.74 17.40 -20.41
C TRP A 40 6.85 15.92 -20.00
N SER A 41 7.82 15.18 -20.52
CA SER A 41 8.04 13.78 -20.15
C SER A 41 8.34 13.63 -18.66
N THR A 42 9.26 14.45 -18.13
CA THR A 42 9.61 14.46 -16.71
C THR A 42 8.40 14.86 -15.84
N ILE A 43 7.69 15.94 -16.20
CA ILE A 43 6.46 16.37 -15.50
C ILE A 43 5.40 15.27 -15.52
N ARG A 44 5.24 14.54 -16.63
CA ARG A 44 4.28 13.44 -16.74
C ARG A 44 4.63 12.29 -15.80
N HIS A 45 5.90 11.89 -15.74
CA HIS A 45 6.35 10.83 -14.84
C HIS A 45 6.19 11.22 -13.37
N ASP A 46 6.60 12.44 -13.00
CA ASP A 46 6.48 12.94 -11.62
C ASP A 46 5.02 13.09 -11.20
N LYS A 47 4.17 13.65 -12.07
CA LYS A 47 2.73 13.76 -11.83
C LYS A 47 2.08 12.37 -11.71
N GLY A 48 2.44 11.43 -12.58
CA GLY A 48 1.93 10.06 -12.52
C GLY A 48 2.26 9.36 -11.20
N LYS A 49 3.50 9.50 -10.72
CA LYS A 49 3.92 8.97 -9.42
C LYS A 49 3.16 9.61 -8.26
N ASN A 50 3.03 10.93 -8.27
CA ASN A 50 2.33 11.67 -7.22
C ASN A 50 0.82 11.39 -7.21
N ASP A 51 0.18 11.30 -8.38
CA ASP A 51 -1.24 10.99 -8.50
C ASP A 51 -1.53 9.55 -8.05
N ALA A 52 -0.64 8.60 -8.35
CA ALA A 52 -0.72 7.23 -7.85
C ALA A 52 -0.60 7.17 -6.32
N ALA A 53 0.33 7.91 -5.72
CA ALA A 53 0.47 8.00 -4.27
C ALA A 53 -0.78 8.60 -3.61
N LYS A 54 -1.28 9.73 -4.12
CA LYS A 54 -2.53 10.36 -3.63
C LYS A 54 -3.75 9.45 -3.80
N SER A 55 -3.81 8.67 -4.88
CA SER A 55 -4.90 7.71 -5.08
C SER A 55 -4.88 6.62 -4.01
N LYS A 56 -3.71 6.07 -3.67
CA LYS A 56 -3.54 5.09 -2.58
C LYS A 56 -3.96 5.68 -1.24
N GLU A 57 -3.54 6.89 -0.90
CA GLU A 57 -3.94 7.58 0.33
C GLU A 57 -5.46 7.75 0.43
N ARG A 58 -6.12 8.19 -0.65
CA ARG A 58 -7.59 8.32 -0.69
C ARG A 58 -8.30 6.99 -0.46
N ILE A 59 -7.78 5.90 -1.01
CA ILE A 59 -8.34 4.55 -0.80
C ILE A 59 -8.22 4.15 0.68
N LEU A 60 -7.08 4.42 1.31
CA LEU A 60 -6.87 4.14 2.74
C LEU A 60 -7.84 4.93 3.61
N TYR A 61 -7.96 6.25 3.42
CA TYR A 61 -8.90 7.07 4.17
C TYR A 61 -10.35 6.67 3.95
N ALA A 62 -10.75 6.34 2.71
CA ALA A 62 -12.10 5.85 2.44
C ALA A 62 -12.42 4.56 3.21
N ARG A 63 -11.47 3.62 3.27
CA ARG A 63 -11.61 2.38 4.06
C ARG A 63 -11.74 2.66 5.55
N ASP A 64 -10.93 3.58 6.08
CA ASP A 64 -10.98 3.96 7.49
C ASP A 64 -12.31 4.64 7.86
N ILE A 65 -12.85 5.50 6.98
CA ILE A 65 -14.17 6.12 7.16
C ILE A 65 -15.28 5.07 7.18
N ILE A 66 -15.27 4.14 6.22
CA ILE A 66 -16.25 3.03 6.14
C ILE A 66 -16.21 2.19 7.43
N ASN A 67 -15.02 1.83 7.90
CA ASN A 67 -14.87 1.04 9.12
C ASN A 67 -15.30 1.81 10.37
N ALA A 68 -14.95 3.09 10.47
CA ALA A 68 -15.34 3.92 11.61
C ALA A 68 -16.85 4.12 11.67
N SER A 69 -17.52 4.34 10.53
CA SER A 69 -18.97 4.50 10.49
C SER A 69 -19.71 3.19 10.75
N LYS A 70 -19.18 2.05 10.26
CA LYS A 70 -19.77 0.72 10.51
C LYS A 70 -19.78 0.34 11.99
N LEU A 71 -18.76 0.72 12.75
CA LEU A 71 -18.61 0.30 14.16
C LEU A 71 -19.41 1.16 15.14
N PHE A 72 -19.43 2.48 14.94
CA PHE A 72 -19.96 3.43 15.94
C PHE A 72 -20.96 4.42 15.36
N GLY A 73 -21.51 4.14 14.17
CA GLY A 73 -22.54 4.96 13.52
C GLY A 73 -21.99 6.06 12.60
N PRO A 74 -22.88 6.67 11.79
CA PRO A 74 -22.51 7.58 10.70
C PRO A 74 -22.27 9.03 11.12
N ASP A 75 -22.68 9.43 12.33
CA ASP A 75 -22.63 10.81 12.78
C ASP A 75 -21.26 11.16 13.38
N PRO A 76 -20.52 12.14 12.82
CA PRO A 76 -19.23 12.56 13.36
C PRO A 76 -19.29 13.20 14.75
N ALA A 77 -20.44 13.73 15.18
CA ALA A 77 -20.55 14.36 16.50
C ALA A 77 -20.56 13.31 17.63
N SER A 78 -21.22 12.17 17.39
CA SER A 78 -21.26 11.03 18.32
C SER A 78 -20.07 10.07 18.17
N ASN A 79 -19.37 10.09 17.02
CA ASN A 79 -18.26 9.19 16.73
C ASN A 79 -16.91 9.95 16.59
N PRO A 80 -16.12 10.09 17.67
CA PRO A 80 -14.86 10.84 17.64
C PRO A 80 -13.83 10.20 16.70
N ARG A 81 -13.86 8.88 16.53
CA ARG A 81 -12.98 8.16 15.60
C ARG A 81 -13.28 8.57 14.15
N LEU A 82 -14.56 8.64 13.79
CA LEU A 82 -14.99 9.12 12.48
C LEU A 82 -14.60 10.58 12.26
N ALA A 83 -14.83 11.46 13.23
CA ALA A 83 -14.45 12.87 13.15
C ALA A 83 -12.94 13.06 12.90
N LEU A 84 -12.10 12.31 13.61
CA LEU A 84 -10.64 12.34 13.43
C LEU A 84 -10.24 11.90 12.01
N VAL A 85 -10.79 10.80 11.50
CA VAL A 85 -10.48 10.30 10.15
C VAL A 85 -10.96 11.28 9.08
N ILE A 86 -12.17 11.85 9.22
CA ILE A 86 -12.68 12.88 8.31
C ILE A 86 -11.76 14.09 8.28
N SER A 87 -11.24 14.53 9.44
CA SER A 87 -10.31 15.65 9.50
C SER A 87 -9.01 15.36 8.74
N LYS A 88 -8.47 14.14 8.83
CA LYS A 88 -7.26 13.71 8.10
C LYS A 88 -7.52 13.62 6.60
N ALA A 89 -8.66 13.05 6.19
CA ALA A 89 -9.08 12.95 4.80
C ALA A 89 -9.26 14.32 4.13
N LYS A 90 -9.83 15.30 4.85
CA LYS A 90 -9.94 16.68 4.36
C LYS A 90 -8.57 17.33 4.15
N ARG A 91 -7.61 17.10 5.07
CA ARG A 91 -6.22 17.60 4.95
C ARG A 91 -5.49 17.00 3.74
N SER A 92 -5.81 15.76 3.36
CA SER A 92 -5.23 15.12 2.15
C SER A 92 -5.91 15.54 0.84
N GLY A 93 -6.87 16.47 0.87
CA GLY A 93 -7.58 16.95 -0.32
C GLY A 93 -8.70 16.03 -0.82
N MET A 94 -9.26 15.17 0.04
CA MET A 94 -10.44 14.37 -0.29
C MET A 94 -11.69 15.26 -0.36
N SER A 95 -12.51 15.12 -1.42
CA SER A 95 -13.74 15.92 -1.57
C SER A 95 -14.80 15.51 -0.54
N LYS A 96 -15.68 16.47 -0.19
CA LYS A 96 -16.81 16.23 0.70
C LYS A 96 -17.73 15.11 0.20
N SER A 97 -18.04 15.09 -1.10
CA SER A 97 -18.86 14.04 -1.73
C SER A 97 -18.26 12.64 -1.57
N THR A 98 -16.93 12.50 -1.66
CA THR A 98 -16.28 11.20 -1.50
C THR A 98 -16.34 10.73 -0.04
N ILE A 99 -16.23 11.66 0.92
CA ILE A 99 -16.35 11.37 2.35
C ILE A 99 -17.78 10.91 2.67
N GLU A 100 -18.80 11.62 2.21
CA GLU A 100 -20.21 11.27 2.40
C GLU A 100 -20.54 9.89 1.80
N ALA A 101 -20.06 9.62 0.58
CA ALA A 101 -20.22 8.32 -0.06
C ALA A 101 -19.53 7.19 0.73
N ALA A 102 -18.38 7.45 1.36
CA ALA A 102 -17.70 6.47 2.22
C ALA A 102 -18.48 6.22 3.53
N ILE A 103 -19.06 7.26 4.13
CA ILE A 103 -19.92 7.13 5.31
C ILE A 103 -21.14 6.26 4.97
N ALA A 104 -21.84 6.58 3.87
CA ALA A 104 -23.00 5.83 3.40
C ALA A 104 -22.68 4.35 3.17
N ARG A 105 -21.55 4.05 2.51
CA ARG A 105 -21.09 2.66 2.30
C ARG A 105 -20.89 1.90 3.61
N GLY A 106 -20.36 2.53 4.65
CA GLY A 106 -20.20 1.89 5.95
C GLY A 106 -21.52 1.62 6.68
N GLN A 107 -22.60 2.32 6.31
CA GLN A 107 -23.98 2.00 6.74
C GLN A 107 -24.66 0.95 5.86
N GLY A 108 -23.96 0.36 4.89
CA GLY A 108 -24.56 -0.57 3.95
C GLY A 108 -25.44 0.09 2.90
N ILE A 109 -25.25 1.39 2.64
CA ILE A 109 -26.01 2.16 1.66
C ILE A 109 -25.07 2.56 0.52
N SER A 110 -25.53 2.41 -0.71
CA SER A 110 -24.82 2.84 -1.90
C SER A 110 -24.76 4.38 -1.95
N PRO A 111 -23.87 4.97 -2.76
CA PRO A 111 -23.88 6.41 -2.99
C PRO A 111 -25.21 6.94 -3.56
N THR A 112 -26.03 6.07 -4.15
CA THR A 112 -27.36 6.38 -4.71
C THR A 112 -28.49 6.16 -3.71
N GLY A 113 -28.20 5.71 -2.49
CA GLY A 113 -29.21 5.44 -1.45
C GLY A 113 -29.77 4.01 -1.46
N ALA A 114 -29.34 3.15 -2.38
CA ALA A 114 -29.79 1.76 -2.44
C ALA A 114 -29.07 0.90 -1.39
N PRO A 115 -29.72 -0.11 -0.80
CA PRO A 115 -29.03 -1.04 0.10
C PRO A 115 -27.94 -1.82 -0.64
N LEU A 116 -26.78 -2.00 -0.01
CA LEU A 116 -25.70 -2.84 -0.50
C LEU A 116 -25.93 -4.29 -0.11
N GLU A 117 -25.93 -5.16 -1.10
CA GLU A 117 -26.00 -6.61 -0.94
C GLU A 117 -24.60 -7.22 -0.89
N SER A 118 -24.39 -8.20 -0.01
CA SER A 118 -23.17 -9.00 0.02
C SER A 118 -23.23 -10.12 -1.03
N VAL A 119 -22.16 -10.25 -1.82
CA VAL A 119 -22.02 -11.28 -2.85
C VAL A 119 -20.67 -11.95 -2.67
N THR A 120 -20.66 -13.28 -2.56
CA THR A 120 -19.45 -14.09 -2.52
C THR A 120 -19.30 -14.84 -3.83
N ILE A 121 -18.11 -14.78 -4.43
CA ILE A 121 -17.79 -15.45 -5.69
C ILE A 121 -16.55 -16.31 -5.46
N GLU A 122 -16.64 -17.58 -5.84
CA GLU A 122 -15.57 -18.55 -5.67
C GLU A 122 -14.99 -18.93 -7.03
N ALA A 123 -13.66 -19.04 -7.10
CA ALA A 123 -12.98 -19.33 -8.34
C ALA A 123 -11.62 -19.99 -8.13
N LEU A 124 -11.19 -20.72 -9.16
CA LEU A 124 -9.81 -21.13 -9.37
C LEU A 124 -9.18 -20.22 -10.41
N LEU A 125 -8.06 -19.58 -10.06
CA LEU A 125 -7.23 -18.78 -10.96
C LEU A 125 -6.21 -19.68 -11.68
N PRO A 126 -5.48 -19.15 -12.70
CA PRO A 126 -4.38 -19.87 -13.32
C PRO A 126 -3.39 -20.43 -12.29
N SER A 127 -2.74 -21.55 -12.63
CA SER A 127 -1.88 -22.29 -11.71
C SER A 127 -2.62 -22.86 -10.48
N SER A 128 -3.94 -23.10 -10.60
CA SER A 128 -4.78 -23.75 -9.60
C SER A 128 -4.83 -23.01 -8.25
N VAL A 129 -4.75 -21.69 -8.28
CA VAL A 129 -4.86 -20.86 -7.07
C VAL A 129 -6.35 -20.66 -6.72
N ALA A 130 -6.79 -21.21 -5.59
CA ALA A 130 -8.15 -21.00 -5.10
C ALA A 130 -8.34 -19.59 -4.54
N VAL A 131 -9.51 -18.99 -4.81
CA VAL A 131 -9.85 -17.63 -4.37
C VAL A 131 -11.32 -17.54 -4.00
N VAL A 132 -11.58 -16.90 -2.86
CA VAL A 132 -12.90 -16.43 -2.42
C VAL A 132 -12.93 -14.92 -2.50
N ILE A 133 -13.84 -14.37 -3.30
CA ILE A 133 -14.02 -12.94 -3.53
C ILE A 133 -15.30 -12.50 -2.82
N GLU A 134 -15.16 -11.73 -1.74
CA GLU A 134 -16.28 -11.10 -1.04
C GLU A 134 -16.46 -9.65 -1.53
N CYS A 135 -17.66 -9.35 -2.02
CA CYS A 135 -18.03 -8.03 -2.55
C CYS A 135 -19.28 -7.50 -1.85
N MET A 136 -19.40 -6.17 -1.76
CA MET A 136 -20.65 -5.48 -1.44
C MET A 136 -21.06 -4.61 -2.63
N THR A 137 -22.28 -4.79 -3.12
CA THR A 137 -22.76 -4.14 -4.34
C THR A 137 -24.23 -3.78 -4.27
N ASP A 138 -24.63 -2.71 -4.94
CA ASP A 138 -26.02 -2.32 -5.13
C ASP A 138 -26.72 -3.11 -6.24
N GLN A 139 -25.94 -3.78 -7.10
CA GLN A 139 -26.44 -4.50 -8.26
C GLN A 139 -25.72 -5.84 -8.44
N LYS A 140 -26.22 -6.86 -7.74
CA LYS A 140 -25.65 -8.21 -7.69
C LYS A 140 -25.38 -8.82 -9.06
N MET A 141 -26.35 -8.78 -9.97
CA MET A 141 -26.23 -9.43 -11.28
C MET A 141 -25.15 -8.79 -12.16
N ARG A 142 -25.02 -7.45 -12.13
CA ARG A 142 -23.97 -6.72 -12.84
C ARG A 142 -22.60 -7.13 -12.31
N THR A 143 -22.40 -7.08 -10.99
CA THR A 143 -21.12 -7.45 -10.37
C THR A 143 -20.74 -8.91 -10.60
N LEU A 144 -21.72 -9.83 -10.57
CA LEU A 144 -21.47 -11.24 -10.91
C LEU A 144 -20.98 -11.40 -12.35
N GLN A 145 -21.61 -10.70 -13.31
CA GLN A 145 -21.20 -10.75 -14.72
C GLN A 145 -19.80 -10.17 -14.90
N ASP A 146 -19.52 -9.00 -14.34
CA ASP A 146 -18.23 -8.31 -14.45
C ASP A 146 -17.09 -9.18 -13.87
N VAL A 147 -17.28 -9.72 -12.66
CA VAL A 147 -16.25 -10.53 -12.00
C VAL A 147 -16.04 -11.85 -12.73
N ARG A 148 -17.11 -12.53 -13.19
CA ARG A 148 -16.97 -13.75 -13.99
C ARG A 148 -16.25 -13.49 -15.30
N PHE A 149 -16.56 -12.37 -15.96
CA PHE A 149 -15.87 -11.96 -17.18
C PHE A 149 -14.38 -11.74 -16.92
N LEU A 150 -14.00 -11.03 -15.85
CA LEU A 150 -12.60 -10.80 -15.48
C LEU A 150 -11.87 -12.13 -15.18
N ILE A 151 -12.46 -13.01 -14.39
CA ILE A 151 -11.88 -14.32 -14.07
C ILE A 151 -11.60 -15.11 -15.36
N LYS A 152 -12.60 -15.21 -16.24
CA LYS A 152 -12.48 -15.93 -17.51
C LYS A 152 -11.46 -15.28 -18.45
N HIS A 153 -11.45 -13.95 -18.53
CA HIS A 153 -10.51 -13.19 -19.34
C HIS A 153 -9.06 -13.43 -18.92
N HIS A 154 -8.81 -13.65 -17.63
CA HIS A 154 -7.50 -13.98 -17.08
C HIS A 154 -7.23 -15.49 -16.95
N GLY A 155 -8.01 -16.35 -17.61
CA GLY A 155 -7.77 -17.80 -17.66
C GLY A 155 -8.13 -18.57 -16.40
N GLY A 156 -8.93 -17.97 -15.50
CA GLY A 156 -9.52 -18.65 -14.34
C GLY A 156 -10.90 -19.24 -14.65
N THR A 157 -11.39 -20.07 -13.72
CA THR A 157 -12.69 -20.72 -13.78
C THR A 157 -13.46 -20.49 -12.50
N VAL A 158 -14.74 -20.14 -12.61
CA VAL A 158 -15.63 -19.95 -11.47
C VAL A 158 -16.10 -21.32 -10.99
N THR A 159 -15.73 -21.71 -9.79
CA THR A 159 -15.95 -23.05 -9.24
C THR A 159 -15.99 -22.95 -7.72
N PRO A 160 -16.81 -23.76 -7.02
CA PRO A 160 -16.78 -23.80 -5.57
C PRO A 160 -15.37 -24.13 -5.06
N THR A 161 -14.86 -23.30 -4.15
CA THR A 161 -13.55 -23.46 -3.49
C THR A 161 -13.62 -23.22 -2.00
N SER A 162 -14.79 -22.85 -1.45
CA SER A 162 -15.00 -22.58 -0.02
C SER A 162 -14.54 -23.71 0.90
N TYR A 163 -14.63 -24.97 0.47
CA TYR A 163 -14.14 -26.12 1.23
C TYR A 163 -12.62 -26.11 1.50
N LEU A 164 -11.85 -25.30 0.75
CA LEU A 164 -10.41 -25.11 0.96
C LEU A 164 -10.11 -24.00 1.99
N PHE A 165 -11.12 -23.23 2.42
CA PHE A 165 -10.94 -22.07 3.28
C PHE A 165 -11.67 -22.22 4.60
N GLU A 166 -10.99 -21.88 5.69
CA GLU A 166 -11.58 -21.79 7.02
C GLU A 166 -11.45 -20.36 7.56
N LYS A 167 -12.57 -19.77 8.00
CA LYS A 167 -12.58 -18.40 8.52
C LYS A 167 -12.12 -18.38 9.99
N LYS A 168 -10.85 -18.06 10.20
CA LYS A 168 -10.24 -17.89 11.54
C LYS A 168 -9.97 -16.41 11.86
N GLY A 169 -10.12 -16.06 13.13
CA GLY A 169 -9.60 -14.80 13.67
C GLY A 169 -8.10 -14.90 13.86
N ARG A 170 -7.34 -13.85 13.54
CA ARG A 170 -5.88 -13.79 13.71
C ARG A 170 -5.47 -12.58 14.55
N ILE A 171 -4.82 -12.81 15.68
CA ILE A 171 -4.23 -11.80 16.55
C ILE A 171 -2.71 -11.85 16.34
N VAL A 172 -2.10 -10.68 16.12
CA VAL A 172 -0.65 -10.55 16.03
C VAL A 172 -0.20 -9.64 17.16
N PHE A 173 0.68 -10.15 18.01
CA PHE A 173 1.25 -9.37 19.11
C PHE A 173 2.51 -8.64 18.65
N GLU A 174 2.82 -7.52 19.31
CA GLU A 174 4.08 -6.84 19.11
C GLU A 174 5.23 -7.68 19.68
N LYS A 175 6.42 -7.53 19.10
CA LYS A 175 7.60 -8.25 19.57
C LYS A 175 8.03 -7.66 20.91
N VAL A 176 7.99 -8.46 21.96
CA VAL A 176 8.62 -8.16 23.26
C VAL A 176 9.79 -9.11 23.43
N GLU A 177 10.91 -8.60 23.94
CA GLU A 177 12.09 -9.42 24.21
C GLU A 177 11.75 -10.48 25.27
N GLY A 178 12.08 -11.74 25.00
CA GLY A 178 11.78 -12.86 25.89
C GLY A 178 10.41 -13.54 25.70
N LEU A 179 9.60 -13.15 24.71
CA LEU A 179 8.38 -13.90 24.38
C LEU A 179 8.74 -15.23 23.74
N ASN A 180 8.60 -16.31 24.51
CA ASN A 180 8.70 -17.67 23.99
C ASN A 180 7.29 -18.23 23.75
N VAL A 181 7.14 -19.07 22.71
CA VAL A 181 5.83 -19.68 22.37
C VAL A 181 5.34 -20.54 23.53
N ASP A 182 6.24 -21.30 24.13
CA ASP A 182 5.93 -22.25 25.20
C ASP A 182 5.32 -21.58 26.43
N ASP A 183 5.82 -20.40 26.82
CA ASP A 183 5.34 -19.66 28.00
C ASP A 183 3.92 -19.11 27.82
N HIS A 184 3.49 -18.89 26.57
CA HIS A 184 2.20 -18.29 26.24
C HIS A 184 1.20 -19.28 25.64
N LEU A 185 1.63 -20.50 25.30
CA LEU A 185 0.80 -21.53 24.69
C LEU A 185 -0.39 -21.89 25.58
N GLU A 186 -0.13 -22.20 26.85
CA GLU A 186 -1.17 -22.57 27.83
C GLU A 186 -2.18 -21.43 28.01
N HIS A 187 -1.69 -20.20 28.11
CA HIS A 187 -2.53 -19.02 28.24
C HIS A 187 -3.38 -18.74 27.00
N ALA A 188 -2.85 -19.01 25.81
CA ALA A 188 -3.57 -18.88 24.56
C ALA A 188 -4.68 -19.94 24.44
N ILE A 189 -4.39 -21.19 24.81
CA ILE A 189 -5.37 -22.29 24.84
C ILE A 189 -6.52 -21.96 25.80
N ASP A 190 -6.22 -21.50 27.03
CA ASP A 190 -7.23 -21.04 27.99
C ASP A 190 -8.14 -19.94 27.44
N ALA A 191 -7.58 -19.08 26.59
CA ALA A 191 -8.29 -17.98 25.96
C ALA A 191 -9.03 -18.39 24.67
N GLY A 192 -9.03 -19.68 24.31
CA GLY A 192 -9.73 -20.23 23.15
C GLY A 192 -8.97 -20.07 21.83
N ALA A 193 -7.64 -20.07 21.87
CA ALA A 193 -6.81 -20.20 20.67
C ALA A 193 -6.92 -21.61 20.09
N ILE A 194 -6.97 -21.67 18.76
CA ILE A 194 -6.91 -22.92 17.98
C ILE A 194 -5.47 -23.24 17.61
N ASP A 195 -4.66 -22.21 17.36
CA ASP A 195 -3.28 -22.37 16.88
C ASP A 195 -2.43 -21.15 17.28
N VAL A 196 -1.14 -21.37 17.51
CA VAL A 196 -0.16 -20.36 17.93
C VAL A 196 1.14 -20.56 17.15
N ASP A 197 1.59 -19.51 16.47
CA ASP A 197 2.76 -19.54 15.60
C ASP A 197 3.62 -18.28 15.79
N THR A 198 4.86 -18.31 15.29
CA THR A 198 5.77 -17.16 15.30
C THR A 198 6.03 -16.67 13.87
N ASP A 199 5.88 -15.36 13.66
CA ASP A 199 6.19 -14.71 12.39
C ASP A 199 7.70 -14.73 12.07
N ASP A 200 8.07 -14.51 10.80
CA ASP A 200 9.45 -14.35 10.32
C ASP A 200 10.21 -13.21 11.06
N GLN A 201 9.46 -12.30 11.68
CA GLN A 201 9.98 -11.17 12.47
C GLN A 201 10.08 -11.47 13.98
N GLY A 202 9.74 -12.70 14.42
CA GLY A 202 9.72 -13.10 15.82
C GLY A 202 8.52 -12.57 16.61
N ARG A 203 7.36 -12.38 15.94
CA ARG A 203 6.11 -11.92 16.58
C ARG A 203 5.17 -13.09 16.82
N LEU A 204 4.56 -13.15 18.00
CA LEU A 204 3.56 -14.17 18.31
C LEU A 204 2.28 -13.93 17.52
N ARG A 205 1.80 -14.98 16.84
CA ARG A 205 0.55 -15.02 16.07
C ARG A 205 -0.36 -16.04 16.71
N VAL A 206 -1.58 -15.64 17.03
CA VAL A 206 -2.58 -16.53 17.62
C VAL A 206 -3.81 -16.57 16.73
N PHE A 207 -4.21 -17.78 16.35
CA PHE A 207 -5.43 -18.04 15.61
C PHE A 207 -6.53 -18.51 16.56
N ALA A 208 -7.75 -18.02 16.35
CA ALA A 208 -8.91 -18.38 17.17
C ALA A 208 -10.17 -18.46 16.30
N GLU A 209 -11.24 -19.05 16.86
CA GLU A 209 -12.52 -19.10 16.16
C GLU A 209 -13.11 -17.69 16.00
N THR A 210 -13.59 -17.37 14.79
CA THR A 210 -14.13 -16.04 14.47
C THR A 210 -15.31 -15.63 15.36
N ARG A 211 -16.12 -16.59 15.82
CA ARG A 211 -17.29 -16.33 16.68
C ARG A 211 -16.93 -15.74 18.04
N LEU A 212 -15.75 -16.07 18.57
CA LEU A 212 -15.29 -15.64 19.90
C LEU A 212 -14.35 -14.42 19.85
N TRP A 213 -14.19 -13.79 18.69
CA TRP A 213 -13.20 -12.73 18.45
C TRP A 213 -13.21 -11.59 19.48
N ASN A 214 -14.38 -11.05 19.83
CA ASN A 214 -14.46 -9.93 20.79
C ASN A 214 -14.14 -10.38 22.22
N CYS A 215 -14.62 -11.55 22.63
CA CYS A 215 -14.40 -12.13 23.96
C CYS A 215 -12.94 -12.55 24.16
N ASN A 216 -12.34 -13.20 23.15
CA ASN A 216 -10.96 -13.69 23.21
C ASN A 216 -9.97 -12.53 23.14
N ARG A 217 -10.25 -11.46 22.37
CA ARG A 217 -9.40 -10.28 22.32
C ARG A 217 -9.24 -9.63 23.69
N GLU A 218 -10.33 -9.43 24.42
CA GLU A 218 -10.29 -8.80 25.75
C GLU A 218 -9.55 -9.69 26.76
N LYS A 219 -9.82 -11.00 26.77
CA LYS A 219 -9.11 -11.95 27.64
C LYS A 219 -7.60 -12.00 27.38
N MET A 220 -7.20 -11.95 26.11
CA MET A 220 -5.79 -11.92 25.70
C MET A 220 -5.11 -10.59 26.06
N GLN A 221 -5.80 -9.45 25.90
CA GLN A 221 -5.27 -8.13 26.27
C GLN A 221 -5.12 -7.93 27.79
N ILE A 222 -6.05 -8.46 28.59
CA ILE A 222 -6.00 -8.37 30.05
C ILE A 222 -4.84 -9.18 30.62
N LYS A 223 -4.54 -10.35 30.06
CA LYS A 223 -3.41 -11.19 30.50
C LYS A 223 -2.06 -10.60 30.08
N SER A 224 -1.92 -10.06 28.86
CA SER A 224 -0.70 -9.39 28.39
C SER A 224 -0.25 -8.18 29.23
N ARG A 225 -1.18 -7.52 29.94
CA ARG A 225 -0.86 -6.40 30.85
C ARG A 225 -0.45 -6.85 32.26
N ARG A 226 -0.66 -8.12 32.61
CA ARG A 226 -0.40 -8.68 33.94
C ARG A 226 0.88 -9.52 34.01
N SER A 227 1.48 -9.87 32.87
CA SER A 227 2.80 -10.48 32.74
C SER A 227 3.89 -9.41 32.62
#